data_AF-A0A7Y5VEN2-F1
#
_entry.id   AF-A0A7Y5VEN2-F1
#
_cell.length_a   1.000
_cell.length_b   1.000
_cell.length_c   1.000
_cell.angle_alpha   90.00
_cell.angle_beta   90.00
_cell.angle_gamma   90.00
#
_symmetry.space_group_name_H-M   'P 1'
#
loop_
_entity.id
_entity.type
_entity.pdbx_description
1 polymer ?
#
loop_
_entity_poly.entity_id
_entity_poly.type
_entity_poly.pdbx_seq_one_letter_code
_entity_poly.pdbx_strand_id
1 'polypeptide(L)'
;MRSRLYIFWISFVIWPILAGAQVQDHIPHTQFSGIEQGLSHRDVHCIHQDNQGFIWIGTLNGLNRFDGYQFKVFTKEADGLQSNTINHIIGDGQGLMWLFNTTNQLFETPSSIDIFNPSTEEVLSFEEKFGKSAPFSLSDIFSFAATGDGCIVFSTIKNKLVIYTPRKGFEVRKLSVNSFIVQCLSAHQTIWGYIYNKRTNIREEIVEIDFKGNILYRFKPQYPIQNIFIAGVDPSDNLWFIIKRDSEKSPHISEGELFRITGRQEPAKIIFNKKNAPINALNLNSVGVGGRFQCWINPLRGSLYLFSGESFQVFHPEKGWYNELGPANKYLAMTNTVFFDRRGQAWIGTEFGVYHIEIVPRPFRQILHDEK
;
A
#
# COMPACT_ATOMS: atom_id res chain seq x y z
N MET A 1 -9.76 -60.74 -68.69
CA MET A 1 -11.16 -60.49 -68.27
C MET A 1 -11.12 -59.46 -67.14
N ARG A 2 -11.67 -58.25 -67.38
CA ARG A 2 -12.15 -57.23 -66.41
C ARG A 2 -11.19 -56.80 -65.26
N SER A 3 -10.51 -55.66 -65.40
CA SER A 3 -10.96 -54.30 -65.04
C SER A 3 -10.93 -53.98 -63.52
N ARG A 4 -10.11 -53.00 -63.11
CA ARG A 4 -10.55 -51.65 -62.68
C ARG A 4 -9.43 -50.92 -61.93
N LEU A 5 -9.13 -49.73 -62.43
CA LEU A 5 -8.48 -48.60 -61.74
C LEU A 5 -9.18 -48.33 -60.41
N TYR A 6 -8.42 -48.14 -59.33
CA TYR A 6 -8.86 -47.37 -58.17
C TYR A 6 -7.78 -46.36 -57.78
N ILE A 7 -8.14 -45.10 -57.99
CA ILE A 7 -7.49 -43.89 -57.49
C ILE A 7 -7.61 -43.93 -55.95
N PHE A 8 -6.49 -43.88 -55.23
CA PHE A 8 -6.51 -43.58 -53.80
C PHE A 8 -5.77 -42.28 -53.51
N TRP A 9 -6.54 -41.40 -52.88
CA TRP A 9 -6.20 -40.05 -52.47
C TRP A 9 -5.00 -40.00 -51.52
N ILE A 10 -4.06 -39.10 -51.81
CA ILE A 10 -3.05 -38.65 -50.83
C ILE A 10 -3.77 -37.72 -49.85
N SER A 11 -4.20 -38.25 -48.71
CA SER A 11 -4.52 -37.41 -47.55
C SER A 11 -3.25 -37.18 -46.75
N PHE A 12 -2.59 -36.05 -46.98
CA PHE A 12 -1.66 -35.45 -46.03
C PHE A 12 -2.44 -35.10 -44.76
N VAL A 13 -2.58 -36.04 -43.83
CA VAL A 13 -2.97 -35.71 -42.46
C VAL A 13 -1.73 -35.13 -41.80
N ILE A 14 -1.60 -33.81 -41.87
CA ILE A 14 -0.74 -33.04 -40.98
C ILE A 14 -1.30 -33.33 -39.58
N TRP A 15 -0.64 -34.21 -38.84
CA TRP A 15 -0.88 -34.37 -37.41
C TRP A 15 -0.27 -33.12 -36.77
N PRO A 16 -1.06 -32.17 -36.23
CA PRO A 16 -0.46 -31.24 -35.31
C PRO A 16 -0.07 -32.09 -34.11
N ILE A 17 1.22 -32.18 -33.84
CA ILE A 17 1.71 -32.51 -32.51
C ILE A 17 1.13 -31.42 -31.62
N LEU A 18 -0.06 -31.67 -31.09
CA LEU A 18 -0.51 -31.11 -29.82
C LEU A 18 0.47 -31.68 -28.80
N ALA A 19 1.68 -31.11 -28.75
CA ALA A 19 2.38 -30.97 -27.51
C ALA A 19 1.43 -30.13 -26.67
N GLY A 20 0.52 -30.82 -25.96
CA GLY A 20 -0.11 -30.24 -24.81
C GLY A 20 1.04 -29.84 -23.92
N ALA A 21 1.39 -28.55 -23.95
CA ALA A 21 2.12 -27.96 -22.85
C ALA A 21 1.22 -28.24 -21.65
N GLN A 22 1.56 -29.27 -20.88
CA GLN A 22 1.08 -29.36 -19.52
C GLN A 22 1.60 -28.08 -18.88
N VAL A 23 0.72 -27.09 -18.76
CA VAL A 23 0.95 -25.97 -17.85
C VAL A 23 0.97 -26.63 -16.49
N GLN A 24 2.16 -26.97 -16.01
CA GLN A 24 2.35 -27.36 -14.64
C GLN A 24 1.86 -26.18 -13.83
N ASP A 25 0.88 -26.39 -12.95
CA ASP A 25 0.45 -25.37 -12.01
C ASP A 25 1.68 -25.02 -11.15
N HIS A 26 2.37 -23.94 -11.53
CA HIS A 26 3.44 -23.38 -10.71
C HIS A 26 2.76 -22.76 -9.50
N ILE A 27 2.80 -23.51 -8.39
CA ILE A 27 2.44 -23.01 -7.06
C ILE A 27 3.46 -21.91 -6.74
N PRO A 28 3.02 -20.69 -6.37
CA PRO A 28 3.94 -19.64 -5.95
C PRO A 28 4.82 -20.12 -4.81
N HIS A 29 6.12 -19.96 -4.94
CA HIS A 29 7.00 -20.16 -3.82
C HIS A 29 6.69 -19.08 -2.77
N THR A 30 6.25 -19.53 -1.60
CA THR A 30 5.93 -18.67 -0.47
C THR A 30 6.84 -19.02 0.68
N GLN A 31 7.58 -18.04 1.17
CA GLN A 31 8.51 -18.16 2.28
C GLN A 31 8.05 -17.26 3.42
N PHE A 32 7.96 -17.83 4.63
CA PHE A 32 7.69 -17.08 5.84
C PHE A 32 8.97 -16.83 6.61
N SER A 33 9.13 -15.61 7.14
CA SER A 33 10.21 -15.24 8.06
C SER A 33 9.64 -14.53 9.28
N GLY A 34 9.95 -15.07 10.46
CA GLY A 34 9.65 -14.48 11.76
C GLY A 34 10.90 -14.39 12.62
N ILE A 35 10.70 -14.35 13.95
CA ILE A 35 11.79 -14.16 14.92
C ILE A 35 12.85 -15.27 14.82
N GLU A 36 12.42 -16.51 14.60
CA GLU A 36 13.33 -17.66 14.45
C GLU A 36 14.26 -17.54 13.23
N GLN A 37 13.87 -16.77 12.22
CA GLN A 37 14.67 -16.51 11.02
C GLN A 37 15.57 -15.27 11.17
N GLY A 38 15.48 -14.54 12.29
CA GLY A 38 16.31 -13.37 12.59
C GLY A 38 15.57 -12.03 12.58
N LEU A 39 14.26 -12.01 12.32
CA LEU A 39 13.46 -10.79 12.40
C LEU A 39 13.39 -10.29 13.86
N SER A 40 13.60 -9.00 14.09
CA SER A 40 13.69 -8.44 15.44
C SER A 40 12.39 -8.49 16.23
N HIS A 41 11.26 -8.44 15.53
CA HIS A 41 9.93 -8.54 16.12
C HIS A 41 8.93 -9.06 15.09
N ARG A 42 7.93 -9.81 15.56
CA ARG A 42 6.92 -10.43 14.70
C ARG A 42 5.98 -9.43 14.02
N ASP A 43 5.69 -8.32 14.69
CA ASP A 43 4.77 -7.31 14.18
C ASP A 43 5.47 -6.38 13.18
N VAL A 44 5.19 -6.60 11.90
CA VAL A 44 5.77 -5.87 10.77
C VAL A 44 4.83 -4.75 10.35
N HIS A 45 5.34 -3.51 10.28
CA HIS A 45 4.52 -2.33 9.94
C HIS A 45 4.81 -1.77 8.55
N CYS A 46 6.05 -1.82 8.10
CA CYS A 46 6.43 -1.30 6.79
C CYS A 46 7.57 -2.09 6.15
N ILE A 47 7.62 -2.07 4.82
CA ILE A 47 8.63 -2.73 4.02
C ILE A 47 9.06 -1.77 2.90
N HIS A 48 10.35 -1.70 2.64
CA HIS A 48 10.97 -0.87 1.60
C HIS A 48 12.11 -1.62 0.92
N GLN A 49 12.41 -1.31 -0.34
CA GLN A 49 13.61 -1.80 -1.01
C GLN A 49 14.52 -0.63 -1.35
N ASP A 50 15.77 -0.69 -0.90
CA ASP A 50 16.74 0.36 -1.18
C ASP A 50 17.31 0.27 -2.61
N ASN A 51 18.23 1.19 -2.92
CA ASN A 51 18.87 1.24 -4.24
C ASN A 51 19.86 0.11 -4.53
N GLN A 52 20.37 -0.55 -3.49
CA GLN A 52 21.27 -1.70 -3.60
C GLN A 52 20.50 -3.01 -3.76
N GLY A 53 19.19 -3.00 -3.51
CA GLY A 53 18.28 -4.13 -3.63
C GLY A 53 17.96 -4.81 -2.32
N PHE A 54 18.50 -4.34 -1.19
CA PHE A 54 18.18 -4.86 0.14
C PHE A 54 16.75 -4.54 0.53
N ILE A 55 16.11 -5.48 1.23
CA ILE A 55 14.77 -5.31 1.78
C ILE A 55 14.90 -4.81 3.21
N TRP A 56 14.28 -3.68 3.49
CA TRP A 56 14.23 -3.04 4.79
C TRP A 56 12.84 -3.20 5.38
N ILE A 57 12.76 -3.69 6.62
CA ILE A 57 11.52 -4.04 7.30
C ILE A 57 11.48 -3.32 8.65
N GLY A 58 10.49 -2.43 8.80
CA GLY A 58 10.20 -1.77 10.06
C GLY A 58 9.23 -2.59 10.89
N THR A 59 9.59 -2.78 12.16
CA THR A 59 8.79 -3.57 13.11
C THR A 59 8.48 -2.77 14.37
N LEU A 60 7.71 -3.36 15.29
CA LEU A 60 7.49 -2.78 16.62
C LEU A 60 8.79 -2.62 17.43
N ASN A 61 9.83 -3.43 17.15
CA ASN A 61 11.08 -3.42 17.91
C ASN A 61 12.32 -3.61 17.02
N GLY A 62 12.54 -2.70 16.08
CA GLY A 62 13.77 -2.56 15.31
C GLY A 62 13.53 -2.36 13.81
N LEU A 63 14.55 -1.81 13.16
CA LEU A 63 14.69 -1.82 11.71
C LEU A 63 15.48 -3.06 11.31
N ASN A 64 15.00 -3.80 10.31
CA ASN A 64 15.63 -5.04 9.86
C ASN A 64 16.07 -4.88 8.41
N ARG A 65 17.31 -5.22 8.08
CA ARG A 65 17.78 -5.36 6.70
C ARG A 65 17.89 -6.83 6.34
N PHE A 66 17.25 -7.23 5.27
CA PHE A 66 17.35 -8.56 4.68
C PHE A 66 18.16 -8.52 3.39
N ASP A 67 19.21 -9.34 3.33
CA ASP A 67 20.12 -9.43 2.19
C ASP A 67 19.79 -10.54 1.17
N GLY A 68 18.68 -11.25 1.40
CA GLY A 68 18.32 -12.47 0.66
C GLY A 68 18.63 -13.76 1.43
N TYR A 69 19.46 -13.68 2.47
CA TYR A 69 19.90 -14.82 3.26
C TYR A 69 19.66 -14.62 4.77
N GLN A 70 20.00 -13.45 5.31
CA GLN A 70 19.96 -13.16 6.74
C GLN A 70 19.40 -11.77 7.04
N PHE A 71 18.90 -11.62 8.27
CA PHE A 71 18.49 -10.34 8.82
C PHE A 71 19.62 -9.72 9.64
N LYS A 72 19.89 -8.44 9.39
CA LYS A 72 20.63 -7.56 10.30
C LYS A 72 19.64 -6.62 10.99
N VAL A 73 19.72 -6.54 12.31
CA VAL A 73 18.81 -5.74 13.14
C VAL A 73 19.50 -4.45 13.59
N PHE A 74 18.77 -3.35 13.53
CA PHE A 74 19.17 -2.04 14.04
C PHE A 74 18.19 -1.57 15.12
N THR A 75 18.71 -1.10 16.25
CA THR A 75 17.92 -0.63 17.40
C THR A 75 18.38 0.73 17.92
N LYS A 76 17.59 1.32 18.78
CA LYS A 76 17.89 2.52 19.55
C LYS A 76 19.12 2.32 20.43
N GLU A 77 19.17 1.20 21.13
CA GLU A 77 20.23 0.91 22.10
C GLU A 77 21.57 0.61 21.43
N ALA A 78 21.56 -0.07 20.29
CA ALA A 78 22.79 -0.51 19.61
C ALA A 78 23.25 0.46 18.51
N ASP A 79 22.32 1.09 17.78
CA ASP A 79 22.61 1.80 16.53
C ASP A 79 22.15 3.27 16.54
N GLY A 80 21.58 3.73 17.66
CA GLY A 80 21.25 5.15 17.86
C GLY A 80 19.96 5.61 17.20
N LEU A 81 19.06 4.69 16.79
CA LEU A 81 17.71 5.06 16.36
C LEU A 81 16.98 5.85 17.45
N GLN A 82 16.16 6.84 17.10
CA GLN A 82 15.35 7.54 18.11
C GLN A 82 14.26 6.64 18.72
N SER A 83 13.82 5.63 17.98
CA SER A 83 12.84 4.64 18.42
C SER A 83 13.09 3.25 17.83
N ASN A 84 12.73 2.21 18.59
CA ASN A 84 12.67 0.85 18.07
C ASN A 84 11.40 0.58 17.26
N THR A 85 10.33 1.34 17.47
CA THR A 85 9.10 1.18 16.69
C THR A 85 9.22 1.95 15.38
N ILE A 86 9.18 1.24 14.25
CA ILE A 86 9.28 1.82 12.92
C ILE A 86 7.98 1.55 12.16
N ASN A 87 7.12 2.57 12.04
CA ASN A 87 5.84 2.48 11.34
C ASN A 87 5.96 2.72 9.84
N HIS A 88 6.86 3.61 9.41
CA HIS A 88 7.06 3.91 7.98
C HIS A 88 8.54 4.05 7.63
N ILE A 89 8.90 3.59 6.43
CA ILE A 89 10.20 3.79 5.79
C ILE A 89 9.95 4.50 4.45
N ILE A 90 10.46 5.72 4.32
CA ILE A 90 10.34 6.52 3.10
C ILE A 90 11.73 6.73 2.50
N GLY A 91 11.99 6.13 1.34
CA GLY A 91 13.20 6.45 0.58
C GLY A 91 13.16 7.88 0.06
N ASP A 92 14.22 8.66 0.25
CA ASP A 92 14.25 10.08 -0.09
C ASP A 92 14.63 10.37 -1.55
N GLY A 93 14.68 9.34 -2.41
CA GLY A 93 15.10 9.46 -3.81
C GLY A 93 16.58 9.83 -4.02
N GLN A 94 17.35 10.08 -2.96
CA GLN A 94 18.79 10.38 -2.96
C GLN A 94 19.62 9.29 -2.28
N GLY A 95 19.00 8.16 -1.95
CA GLY A 95 19.66 7.00 -1.36
C GLY A 95 19.64 6.98 0.17
N LEU A 96 18.93 7.91 0.82
CA LEU A 96 18.66 7.84 2.26
C LEU A 96 17.24 7.35 2.52
N MET A 97 16.99 6.92 3.76
CA MET A 97 15.68 6.52 4.24
C MET A 97 15.26 7.41 5.40
N TRP A 98 13.99 7.79 5.41
CA TRP A 98 13.35 8.45 6.55
C TRP A 98 12.54 7.40 7.30
N LEU A 99 12.88 7.20 8.56
CA LEU A 99 12.19 6.26 9.43
C LEU A 99 11.24 7.05 10.34
N PHE A 100 9.97 6.67 10.34
CA PHE A 100 8.96 7.32 11.17
C PHE A 100 8.45 6.34 12.23
N ASN A 101 8.51 6.77 13.49
CA ASN A 101 7.60 6.27 14.51
C ASN A 101 6.41 7.23 14.57
N THR A 102 5.21 6.67 14.62
CA THR A 102 3.98 7.46 14.67
C THR A 102 3.16 7.09 15.89
N THR A 103 2.48 8.08 16.42
CA THR A 103 1.44 7.90 17.42
C THR A 103 0.10 8.14 16.75
N ASN A 104 -0.96 7.59 17.35
CA ASN A 104 -2.34 7.79 16.92
C ASN A 104 -2.62 7.28 15.49
N GLN A 105 -3.15 6.06 15.42
CA GLN A 105 -3.53 5.40 14.16
C GLN A 105 -4.50 6.21 13.28
N LEU A 106 -5.21 7.22 13.82
CA LEU A 106 -6.13 8.04 13.04
C LEU A 106 -5.47 9.16 12.23
N PHE A 107 -4.31 9.67 12.69
CA PHE A 107 -3.63 10.84 12.12
C PHE A 107 -2.18 10.56 11.72
N GLU A 108 -1.62 9.41 12.14
CA GLU A 108 -0.23 9.02 11.91
C GLU A 108 0.75 10.11 12.34
N THR A 109 0.53 10.71 13.52
CA THR A 109 1.34 11.84 13.98
C THR A 109 2.74 11.37 14.35
N PRO A 110 3.82 11.85 13.68
CA PRO A 110 5.18 11.41 13.99
C PRO A 110 5.59 11.74 15.43
N SER A 111 6.08 10.73 16.16
CA SER A 111 6.69 10.89 17.49
C SER A 111 8.21 10.89 17.43
N SER A 112 8.81 10.25 16.42
CA SER A 112 10.23 10.36 16.10
C SER A 112 10.45 10.24 14.60
N ILE A 113 11.53 10.88 14.12
CA ILE A 113 11.98 10.81 12.73
C ILE A 113 13.49 10.61 12.73
N ASP A 114 13.94 9.52 12.12
CA ASP A 114 15.37 9.26 11.86
C ASP A 114 15.67 9.42 10.37
N ILE A 115 16.81 10.02 10.03
CA ILE A 115 17.37 10.03 8.68
C ILE A 115 18.45 8.96 8.67
N PHE A 116 18.22 7.84 7.99
CA PHE A 116 19.09 6.69 8.00
C PHE A 116 19.79 6.53 6.65
N ASN A 117 21.10 6.29 6.68
CA ASN A 117 21.88 6.00 5.48
C ASN A 117 22.02 4.48 5.32
N PRO A 118 21.31 3.84 4.37
CA PRO A 118 21.41 2.39 4.17
C PRO A 118 22.77 1.91 3.66
N SER A 119 23.60 2.80 3.10
CA SER A 119 24.92 2.42 2.56
C SER A 119 26.00 2.40 3.64
N THR A 120 25.93 3.30 4.62
CA THR A 120 26.85 3.31 5.78
C THR A 120 26.24 2.65 7.01
N GLU A 121 24.93 2.41 6.99
CA GLU A 121 24.13 1.85 8.07
C GLU A 121 24.11 2.71 9.34
N GLU A 122 24.11 4.02 9.17
CA GLU A 122 24.18 5.01 10.25
C GLU A 122 22.97 5.94 10.25
N VAL A 123 22.57 6.37 11.45
CA VAL A 123 21.62 7.47 11.65
C VAL A 123 22.35 8.80 11.48
N LEU A 124 21.78 9.68 10.67
CA LEU A 124 22.24 11.05 10.44
C LEU A 124 21.37 12.03 11.20
N SER A 125 22.00 13.03 11.80
CA SER A 125 21.31 14.22 12.27
C SER A 125 20.76 15.05 11.11
N PHE A 126 19.77 15.87 11.41
CA PHE A 126 19.17 16.77 10.42
C PHE A 126 20.22 17.78 9.93
N GLU A 127 21.07 18.28 10.82
CA GLU A 127 22.16 19.20 10.52
C GLU A 127 23.23 18.56 9.61
N GLU A 128 23.62 17.31 9.83
CA GLU A 128 24.56 16.60 8.94
C GLU A 128 24.00 16.48 7.52
N LYS A 129 22.71 16.17 7.38
CA LYS A 129 22.08 16.04 6.07
C LYS A 129 21.82 17.39 5.40
N PHE A 130 21.31 18.38 6.14
CA PHE A 130 20.75 19.61 5.57
C PHE A 130 21.58 20.87 5.83
N GLY A 131 22.63 20.80 6.66
CA GLY A 131 23.48 21.92 7.05
C GLY A 131 22.76 22.98 7.90
N LYS A 132 21.55 22.69 8.38
CA LYS A 132 20.69 23.59 9.14
C LYS A 132 19.68 22.78 9.94
N SER A 133 19.10 23.37 10.98
CA SER A 133 18.06 22.73 11.77
C SER A 133 16.73 22.56 11.02
N ALA A 134 15.93 21.61 11.47
CA ALA A 134 14.62 21.31 10.91
C ALA A 134 13.70 22.53 10.94
N PRO A 135 12.95 22.81 9.85
CA PRO A 135 12.01 23.93 9.79
C PRO A 135 10.67 23.63 10.51
N PHE A 136 10.64 22.58 11.33
CA PHE A 136 9.46 22.10 12.04
C PHE A 136 9.87 21.54 13.42
N SER A 137 8.92 21.54 14.35
CA SER A 137 9.00 20.74 15.58
C SER A 137 8.11 19.52 15.43
N LEU A 138 8.53 18.35 15.93
CA LEU A 138 7.70 17.13 15.94
C LEU A 138 6.36 17.39 16.65
N SER A 139 6.38 18.16 17.75
CA SER A 139 5.17 18.53 18.50
C SER A 139 4.17 19.38 17.72
N ASP A 140 4.61 20.01 16.63
CA ASP A 140 3.75 20.83 15.78
C ASP A 140 3.14 20.03 14.63
N ILE A 141 3.70 18.87 14.27
CA ILE A 141 3.20 18.04 13.19
C ILE A 141 1.86 17.43 13.62
N PHE A 142 0.88 17.52 12.74
CA PHE A 142 -0.45 16.95 12.96
C PHE A 142 -0.63 15.62 12.21
N SER A 143 -0.20 15.59 10.96
CA SER A 143 -0.21 14.40 10.11
C SER A 143 0.80 14.55 8.99
N PHE A 144 1.15 13.45 8.33
CA PHE A 144 2.05 13.48 7.18
C PHE A 144 1.58 12.53 6.09
N ALA A 145 2.13 12.70 4.90
CA ALA A 145 2.18 11.66 3.90
C ALA A 145 3.42 11.83 3.05
N ALA A 146 3.76 10.78 2.31
CA ALA A 146 4.90 10.77 1.44
C ALA A 146 4.62 10.03 0.14
N THR A 147 5.41 10.34 -0.87
CA THR A 147 5.44 9.65 -2.16
C THR A 147 6.64 8.69 -2.22
N GLY A 148 6.55 7.69 -3.10
CA GLY A 148 7.66 6.74 -3.32
C GLY A 148 8.93 7.36 -3.91
N ASP A 149 8.85 8.57 -4.47
CA ASP A 149 10.02 9.32 -4.97
C ASP A 149 10.66 10.22 -3.88
N GLY A 150 10.15 10.18 -2.65
CA GLY A 150 10.75 10.83 -1.48
C GLY A 150 10.26 12.24 -1.18
N CYS A 151 9.18 12.71 -1.81
CA CYS A 151 8.52 13.92 -1.33
C CYS A 151 7.76 13.62 -0.03
N ILE A 152 7.92 14.48 0.97
CA ILE A 152 7.27 14.32 2.28
C ILE A 152 6.55 15.61 2.60
N VAL A 153 5.30 15.50 3.04
CA VAL A 153 4.46 16.64 3.40
C VAL A 153 3.92 16.45 4.80
N PHE A 154 4.11 17.48 5.63
CA PHE A 154 3.54 17.58 6.97
C PHE A 154 2.48 18.68 6.99
N SER A 155 1.29 18.37 7.50
CA SER A 155 0.44 19.42 8.05
C SER A 155 0.76 19.63 9.51
N THR A 156 0.55 20.86 10.00
CA THR A 156 0.84 21.23 11.37
C THR A 156 -0.39 21.77 12.08
N ILE A 157 -0.41 21.66 13.41
CA ILE A 157 -1.47 22.22 14.25
C ILE A 157 -1.55 23.75 14.15
N LYS A 158 -0.50 24.40 13.63
CA LYS A 158 -0.39 25.84 13.38
C LYS A 158 -0.82 26.23 11.96
N ASN A 159 -1.54 25.36 11.24
CA ASN A 159 -2.04 25.56 9.88
C ASN A 159 -0.92 25.92 8.89
N LYS A 160 0.23 25.28 9.02
CA LYS A 160 1.31 25.31 8.04
C LYS A 160 1.42 23.96 7.35
N LEU A 161 1.83 24.01 6.10
CA LEU A 161 2.26 22.87 5.30
C LEU A 161 3.79 22.93 5.20
N VAL A 162 4.47 21.88 5.65
CA VAL A 162 5.92 21.74 5.50
C VAL A 162 6.15 20.69 4.44
N ILE A 163 6.86 21.06 3.38
CA ILE A 163 7.06 20.23 2.20
C ILE A 163 8.55 20.00 2.05
N TYR A 164 8.96 18.73 2.03
CA TYR A 164 10.28 18.31 1.61
C TYR A 164 10.21 17.74 0.20
N THR A 165 11.06 18.25 -0.68
CA THR A 165 11.28 17.66 -2.00
C THR A 165 12.78 17.36 -2.13
N PRO A 166 13.20 16.13 -2.46
CA PRO A 166 14.60 15.69 -2.39
C PRO A 166 15.64 16.66 -2.95
N ARG A 167 15.40 17.19 -4.16
CA ARG A 167 16.34 18.11 -4.84
C ARG A 167 16.09 19.60 -4.55
N LYS A 168 14.92 19.94 -4.01
CA LYS A 168 14.53 21.33 -3.74
C LYS A 168 14.76 21.74 -2.28
N GLY A 169 14.78 20.76 -1.38
CA GLY A 169 14.81 20.95 0.06
C GLY A 169 13.43 21.27 0.62
N PHE A 170 13.44 21.98 1.76
CA PHE A 170 12.25 22.29 2.53
C PHE A 170 11.59 23.62 2.14
N GLU A 171 10.27 23.59 2.06
CA GLU A 171 9.41 24.77 1.96
C GLU A 171 8.36 24.77 3.06
N VAL A 172 8.03 25.95 3.58
CA VAL A 172 6.95 26.13 4.55
C VAL A 172 5.92 27.06 3.94
N ARG A 173 4.68 26.60 3.87
CA ARG A 173 3.54 27.34 3.31
C ARG A 173 2.45 27.47 4.36
N LYS A 174 1.69 28.56 4.28
CA LYS A 174 0.49 28.75 5.11
C LYS A 174 -0.66 28.00 4.45
N LEU A 175 -1.42 27.24 5.22
CA LEU A 175 -2.65 26.61 4.74
C LEU A 175 -3.80 27.61 4.81
N SER A 176 -4.62 27.60 3.76
CA SER A 176 -5.88 28.35 3.72
C SER A 176 -6.99 27.67 4.53
N VAL A 177 -6.72 26.48 5.06
CA VAL A 177 -7.63 25.63 5.82
C VAL A 177 -7.10 25.35 7.21
N ASN A 178 -8.02 25.19 8.16
CA ASN A 178 -7.69 24.81 9.53
C ASN A 178 -7.78 23.31 9.71
N SER A 179 -6.90 22.74 10.54
CA SER A 179 -6.97 21.33 10.95
C SER A 179 -6.99 20.34 9.77
N PHE A 180 -6.13 20.58 8.78
CA PHE A 180 -6.02 19.69 7.62
C PHE A 180 -5.19 18.45 7.99
N ILE A 181 -5.79 17.27 7.80
CA ILE A 181 -5.12 15.97 7.94
C ILE A 181 -4.69 15.53 6.56
N VAL A 182 -3.39 15.43 6.33
CA VAL A 182 -2.81 14.88 5.11
C VAL A 182 -3.00 13.36 5.11
N GLN A 183 -3.32 12.77 3.95
CA GLN A 183 -3.48 11.32 3.80
C GLN A 183 -2.62 10.76 2.68
N CYS A 184 -2.59 11.42 1.53
CA CYS A 184 -1.79 10.95 0.41
C CYS A 184 -1.45 12.09 -0.55
N LEU A 185 -0.43 11.85 -1.36
CA LEU A 185 0.02 12.77 -2.40
C LEU A 185 -0.27 12.18 -3.78
N SER A 186 -0.62 13.06 -4.71
CA SER A 186 -0.79 12.73 -6.11
C SER A 186 0.53 12.82 -6.87
N ALA A 187 0.61 12.16 -8.04
CA ALA A 187 1.77 12.25 -8.92
C ALA A 187 1.94 13.66 -9.51
N HIS A 188 0.87 14.47 -9.55
CA HIS A 188 0.87 15.86 -10.04
C HIS A 188 1.07 16.92 -8.94
N GLN A 189 1.70 16.56 -7.81
CA GLN A 189 2.01 17.49 -6.72
C GLN A 189 0.76 18.14 -6.09
N THR A 190 -0.30 17.35 -5.91
CA THR A 190 -1.43 17.73 -5.06
C THR A 190 -1.50 16.83 -3.86
N ILE A 191 -2.21 17.30 -2.83
CA ILE A 191 -2.29 16.65 -1.54
C ILE A 191 -3.76 16.42 -1.24
N TRP A 192 -4.08 15.17 -0.98
CA TRP A 192 -5.40 14.76 -0.55
C TRP A 192 -5.42 14.54 0.95
N GLY A 193 -6.52 14.96 1.55
CA GLY A 193 -6.66 14.89 2.99
C GLY A 193 -8.07 15.23 3.46
N TYR A 194 -8.20 15.36 4.77
CA TYR A 194 -9.44 15.71 5.44
C TYR A 194 -9.37 17.06 6.12
N ILE A 195 -10.49 17.77 6.16
CA ILE A 195 -10.69 18.83 7.16
C ILE A 195 -11.22 18.19 8.43
N TYR A 196 -10.57 18.47 9.56
CA TYR A 196 -10.94 17.88 10.84
C TYR A 196 -11.53 18.90 11.80
N ASN A 197 -12.75 18.64 12.27
CA ASN A 197 -13.38 19.47 13.27
C ASN A 197 -13.03 18.95 14.68
N LYS A 198 -12.15 19.70 15.34
CA LYS A 198 -11.69 19.40 16.70
C LYS A 198 -12.80 19.45 17.76
N ARG A 199 -13.89 20.20 17.54
CA ARG A 199 -14.99 20.31 18.52
C ARG A 199 -15.90 19.09 18.48
N THR A 200 -16.18 18.60 17.29
CA THR A 200 -17.07 17.44 17.08
C THR A 200 -16.30 16.13 17.03
N ASN A 201 -14.97 16.16 16.90
CA ASN A 201 -14.10 14.99 16.73
C ASN A 201 -14.42 14.23 15.42
N ILE A 202 -14.76 14.97 14.36
CA ILE A 202 -15.27 14.42 13.09
C ILE A 202 -14.48 15.01 11.92
N ARG A 203 -14.14 14.17 10.93
CA ARG A 203 -13.67 14.60 9.60
C ARG A 203 -14.85 15.26 8.88
N GLU A 204 -14.73 16.44 8.28
CA GLU A 204 -15.88 17.17 7.71
C GLU A 204 -15.94 17.16 6.19
N GLU A 205 -14.78 17.09 5.54
CA GLU A 205 -14.67 17.19 4.09
C GLU A 205 -13.42 16.44 3.64
N ILE A 206 -13.49 15.81 2.47
CA ILE A 206 -12.31 15.43 1.69
C ILE A 206 -11.90 16.65 0.87
N VAL A 207 -10.61 17.00 0.89
CA VAL A 207 -10.08 18.17 0.21
C VAL A 207 -8.82 17.80 -0.57
N GLU A 208 -8.73 18.31 -1.79
CA GLU A 208 -7.49 18.36 -2.57
C GLU A 208 -6.90 19.77 -2.47
N ILE A 209 -5.63 19.87 -2.12
CA ILE A 209 -4.88 21.14 -2.14
C ILE A 209 -3.63 21.04 -3.02
N ASP A 210 -3.19 22.16 -3.58
CA ASP A 210 -1.86 22.25 -4.20
C ASP A 210 -0.76 22.43 -3.13
N PHE A 211 0.49 22.29 -3.55
CA PHE A 211 1.66 22.54 -2.69
C PHE A 211 1.81 24.02 -2.27
N LYS A 212 1.00 24.94 -2.81
CA LYS A 212 0.94 26.33 -2.34
C LYS A 212 -0.06 26.50 -1.20
N GLY A 213 -0.86 25.48 -0.89
CA GLY A 213 -1.90 25.50 0.13
C GLY A 213 -3.25 26.05 -0.35
N ASN A 214 -3.45 26.15 -1.66
CA ASN A 214 -4.71 26.50 -2.27
C ASN A 214 -5.59 25.27 -2.44
N ILE A 215 -6.89 25.45 -2.25
CA ILE A 215 -7.86 24.37 -2.40
C ILE A 215 -8.23 24.23 -3.86
N LEU A 216 -8.11 23.01 -4.37
CA LEU A 216 -8.43 22.68 -5.74
C LEU A 216 -9.79 21.99 -5.84
N TYR A 217 -10.17 21.23 -4.81
CA TYR A 217 -11.40 20.48 -4.78
C TYR A 217 -11.89 20.25 -3.34
N ARG A 218 -13.21 20.18 -3.17
CA ARG A 218 -13.87 19.80 -1.92
C ARG A 218 -14.97 18.80 -2.20
N PHE A 219 -15.01 17.74 -1.40
CA PHE A 219 -16.12 16.81 -1.37
C PHE A 219 -16.64 16.69 0.06
N LYS A 220 -17.90 17.06 0.23
CA LYS A 220 -18.63 16.90 1.48
C LYS A 220 -19.63 15.74 1.30
N PRO A 221 -19.39 14.58 1.92
CA PRO A 221 -20.32 13.46 1.86
C PRO A 221 -21.63 13.81 2.57
N GLN A 222 -22.70 13.14 2.16
CA GLN A 222 -24.03 13.30 2.76
C GLN A 222 -24.17 12.52 4.09
N TYR A 223 -23.22 11.65 4.42
CA TYR A 223 -23.21 10.81 5.62
C TYR A 223 -22.12 11.25 6.62
N PRO A 224 -22.26 10.92 7.92
CA PRO A 224 -21.21 11.17 8.92
C PRO A 224 -19.87 10.53 8.50
N ILE A 225 -18.80 11.30 8.54
CA ILE A 225 -17.52 10.97 7.88
C ILE A 225 -16.59 10.15 8.79
N GLN A 226 -17.01 9.86 10.02
CA GLN A 226 -16.22 9.03 10.94
C GLN A 226 -15.84 7.68 10.30
N ASN A 227 -16.58 7.27 9.29
CA ASN A 227 -16.41 6.04 8.57
C ASN A 227 -15.76 6.19 7.18
N ILE A 228 -15.19 7.35 6.84
CA ILE A 228 -14.52 7.55 5.55
C ILE A 228 -13.01 7.40 5.66
N PHE A 229 -12.44 6.56 4.80
CA PHE A 229 -11.02 6.23 4.74
C PHE A 229 -10.48 6.40 3.33
N ILE A 230 -9.48 7.28 3.15
CA ILE A 230 -8.80 7.48 1.88
C ILE A 230 -7.89 6.28 1.69
N ALA A 231 -8.10 5.60 0.58
CA ALA A 231 -7.36 4.42 0.18
C ALA A 231 -6.04 4.78 -0.53
N GLY A 232 -6.01 5.93 -1.19
CA GLY A 232 -4.83 6.41 -1.92
C GLY A 232 -5.22 7.06 -3.24
N VAL A 233 -4.19 7.43 -4.00
CA VAL A 233 -4.31 8.01 -5.33
C VAL A 233 -3.65 7.08 -6.33
N ASP A 234 -4.33 6.78 -7.43
CA ASP A 234 -3.75 5.94 -8.49
C ASP A 234 -2.82 6.75 -9.41
N PRO A 235 -2.03 6.11 -10.30
CA PRO A 235 -1.12 6.83 -11.20
C PRO A 235 -1.79 7.80 -12.19
N SER A 236 -3.11 7.74 -12.32
CA SER A 236 -3.92 8.66 -13.13
C SER A 236 -4.53 9.79 -12.28
N ASP A 237 -4.06 9.96 -11.04
CA ASP A 237 -4.49 10.96 -10.07
C ASP A 237 -5.96 10.85 -9.62
N ASN A 238 -6.56 9.65 -9.73
CA ASN A 238 -7.88 9.42 -9.16
C ASN A 238 -7.77 9.07 -7.68
N LEU A 239 -8.55 9.76 -6.84
CA LEU A 239 -8.65 9.44 -5.43
C LEU A 239 -9.60 8.25 -5.24
N TRP A 240 -9.12 7.26 -4.50
CA TRP A 240 -9.94 6.14 -4.03
C TRP A 240 -10.20 6.32 -2.53
N PHE A 241 -11.44 6.06 -2.10
CA PHE A 241 -11.80 6.11 -0.69
C PHE A 241 -12.97 5.18 -0.38
N ILE A 242 -13.05 4.75 0.87
CA ILE A 242 -14.06 3.83 1.39
C ILE A 242 -14.95 4.59 2.35
N ILE A 243 -16.26 4.36 2.27
CA ILE A 243 -17.23 4.78 3.30
C ILE A 243 -17.79 3.55 3.98
N LYS A 244 -17.54 3.38 5.27
CA LYS A 244 -18.19 2.36 6.10
C LYS A 244 -19.55 2.89 6.59
N ARG A 245 -20.57 2.04 6.65
CA ARG A 245 -21.85 2.40 7.26
C ARG A 245 -21.97 1.66 8.59
N ASP A 246 -22.40 2.36 9.63
CA ASP A 246 -22.76 1.70 10.89
C ASP A 246 -23.95 0.80 10.62
N SER A 247 -23.73 -0.52 10.65
CA SER A 247 -24.80 -1.49 10.54
C SER A 247 -25.43 -1.67 11.93
N GLU A 248 -26.55 -1.01 12.19
CA GLU A 248 -27.28 -1.08 13.48
C GLU A 248 -27.73 -2.50 13.92
N LYS A 249 -27.36 -3.58 13.22
CA LYS A 249 -27.82 -4.96 13.53
C LYS A 249 -26.75 -6.04 13.54
N SER A 250 -25.46 -5.71 13.44
CA SER A 250 -24.37 -6.70 13.59
C SER A 250 -23.06 -6.02 14.01
N PRO A 251 -22.64 -6.11 15.28
CA PRO A 251 -21.46 -5.39 15.81
C PRO A 251 -20.10 -5.90 15.28
N HIS A 252 -20.09 -6.81 14.28
CA HIS A 252 -18.87 -7.47 13.81
C HIS A 252 -18.63 -7.35 12.29
N ILE A 253 -19.50 -6.66 11.54
CA ILE A 253 -19.34 -6.49 10.08
C ILE A 253 -19.74 -5.06 9.68
N SER A 254 -18.76 -4.23 9.37
CA SER A 254 -19.01 -2.91 8.79
C SER A 254 -19.15 -3.07 7.28
N GLU A 255 -20.29 -2.72 6.68
CA GLU A 255 -20.44 -2.71 5.22
C GLU A 255 -19.76 -1.44 4.66
N GLY A 256 -18.68 -1.61 3.90
CA GLY A 256 -17.92 -0.52 3.26
C GLY A 256 -18.20 -0.38 1.76
N GLU A 257 -18.55 0.82 1.30
CA GLU A 257 -18.68 1.17 -0.12
C GLU A 257 -17.39 1.81 -0.64
N LEU A 258 -16.92 1.40 -1.83
CA LEU A 258 -15.73 1.96 -2.47
C LEU A 258 -16.13 3.04 -3.49
N PHE A 259 -15.52 4.20 -3.34
CA PHE A 259 -15.72 5.37 -4.19
C PHE A 259 -14.43 5.75 -4.91
N ARG A 260 -14.61 6.41 -6.07
CA ARG A 260 -13.54 7.03 -6.84
C ARG A 260 -13.94 8.46 -7.20
N ILE A 261 -13.02 9.40 -7.05
CA ILE A 261 -13.13 10.76 -7.63
C ILE A 261 -12.22 10.81 -8.86
N THR A 262 -12.82 11.04 -10.03
CA THR A 262 -12.14 11.16 -11.33
C THR A 262 -12.12 12.62 -11.75
N GLY A 263 -10.96 13.26 -11.68
CA GLY A 263 -10.83 14.68 -11.97
C GLY A 263 -11.64 15.58 -11.03
N ARG A 264 -11.49 16.91 -11.20
CA ARG A 264 -12.05 17.91 -10.28
C ARG A 264 -13.49 18.33 -10.58
N GLN A 265 -14.08 17.83 -11.66
CA GLN A 265 -15.40 18.30 -12.14
C GLN A 265 -16.52 17.27 -11.97
N GLU A 266 -16.18 15.99 -11.78
CA GLU A 266 -17.17 14.94 -11.62
C GLU A 266 -17.47 14.68 -10.13
N PRO A 267 -18.72 14.37 -9.78
CA PRO A 267 -19.04 13.90 -8.43
C PRO A 267 -18.37 12.54 -8.17
N ALA A 268 -18.12 12.21 -6.89
CA ALA A 268 -17.59 10.92 -6.51
C ALA A 268 -18.47 9.77 -7.06
N LYS A 269 -17.87 8.87 -7.83
CA LYS A 269 -18.53 7.71 -8.44
C LYS A 269 -18.41 6.51 -7.50
N ILE A 270 -19.55 5.84 -7.26
CA ILE A 270 -19.56 4.54 -6.57
C ILE A 270 -18.97 3.51 -7.52
N ILE A 271 -17.92 2.82 -7.08
CA ILE A 271 -17.32 1.71 -7.82
C ILE A 271 -17.91 0.40 -7.31
N PHE A 272 -17.90 0.21 -5.97
CA PHE A 272 -18.52 -0.95 -5.34
C PHE A 272 -19.45 -0.56 -4.21
N ASN A 273 -20.57 -1.27 -4.16
CA ASN A 273 -21.55 -1.26 -3.09
C ASN A 273 -21.99 -2.70 -2.80
N LYS A 274 -22.90 -2.86 -1.84
CA LYS A 274 -23.42 -4.18 -1.43
C LYS A 274 -23.96 -5.04 -2.58
N LYS A 275 -24.45 -4.44 -3.67
CA LYS A 275 -25.08 -5.14 -4.80
C LYS A 275 -24.10 -5.62 -5.87
N ASN A 276 -22.95 -4.96 -6.01
CA ASN A 276 -21.97 -5.25 -7.08
C ASN A 276 -20.55 -5.52 -6.58
N ALA A 277 -20.32 -5.49 -5.26
CA ALA A 277 -19.06 -5.90 -4.67
C ALA A 277 -18.88 -7.42 -4.81
N PRO A 278 -17.70 -7.92 -5.21
CA PRO A 278 -17.39 -9.33 -5.04
C PRO A 278 -17.56 -9.69 -3.56
N ILE A 279 -18.22 -10.82 -3.30
CA ILE A 279 -18.61 -11.28 -1.95
C ILE A 279 -17.41 -11.13 -0.99
N ASN A 280 -17.65 -10.55 0.20
CA ASN A 280 -16.70 -10.21 1.27
C ASN A 280 -15.82 -8.94 1.11
N ALA A 281 -15.87 -8.22 -0.02
CA ALA A 281 -15.11 -6.96 -0.22
C ALA A 281 -15.66 -5.74 0.56
N LEU A 282 -16.56 -5.93 1.52
CA LEU A 282 -17.15 -4.82 2.28
C LEU A 282 -16.49 -4.62 3.64
N ASN A 283 -15.71 -5.59 4.13
CA ASN A 283 -15.02 -5.51 5.42
C ASN A 283 -13.62 -4.89 5.29
N LEU A 284 -13.45 -3.86 4.46
CA LEU A 284 -12.14 -3.36 4.04
C LEU A 284 -11.34 -2.75 5.20
N ASN A 285 -10.12 -3.24 5.44
CA ASN A 285 -9.25 -2.80 6.53
C ASN A 285 -8.14 -1.87 6.04
N SER A 286 -7.48 -2.23 4.93
CA SER A 286 -6.43 -1.42 4.32
C SER A 286 -6.54 -1.44 2.80
N VAL A 287 -6.11 -0.34 2.20
CA VAL A 287 -5.89 -0.23 0.77
C VAL A 287 -4.50 0.35 0.56
N GLY A 288 -3.74 -0.22 -0.35
CA GLY A 288 -2.46 0.34 -0.77
C GLY A 288 -2.40 0.46 -2.27
N VAL A 289 -1.60 1.41 -2.76
CA VAL A 289 -1.35 1.60 -4.20
C VAL A 289 0.09 1.19 -4.46
N GLY A 290 0.28 0.11 -5.22
CA GLY A 290 1.58 -0.44 -5.59
C GLY A 290 1.81 -0.38 -7.10
N GLY A 291 2.94 0.21 -7.52
CA GLY A 291 3.49 0.10 -8.87
C GLY A 291 2.55 0.42 -10.05
N ARG A 292 3.02 0.11 -11.28
CA ARG A 292 2.23 0.31 -12.50
C ARG A 292 1.01 -0.62 -12.46
N PHE A 293 -0.15 -0.04 -12.13
CA PHE A 293 -1.51 -0.58 -12.30
C PHE A 293 -2.10 -1.46 -11.19
N GLN A 294 -1.70 -1.32 -9.91
CA GLN A 294 -2.25 -2.18 -8.86
C GLN A 294 -2.62 -1.39 -7.59
N CYS A 295 -3.92 -1.14 -7.38
CA CYS A 295 -4.41 -0.90 -6.02
C CYS A 295 -4.69 -2.26 -5.39
N TRP A 296 -4.41 -2.45 -4.11
CA TRP A 296 -4.78 -3.67 -3.40
C TRP A 296 -5.69 -3.37 -2.24
N ILE A 297 -6.71 -4.19 -2.06
CA ILE A 297 -7.65 -4.08 -0.95
C ILE A 297 -7.56 -5.34 -0.10
N ASN A 298 -7.45 -5.17 1.21
CA ASN A 298 -7.49 -6.25 2.18
C ASN A 298 -8.73 -6.13 3.07
N PRO A 299 -9.73 -7.02 2.96
CA PRO A 299 -10.81 -7.11 3.93
C PRO A 299 -10.34 -7.78 5.22
N LEU A 300 -10.90 -7.35 6.36
CA LEU A 300 -10.88 -8.08 7.63
C LEU A 300 -11.24 -9.54 7.36
N ARG A 301 -10.26 -10.43 7.57
CA ARG A 301 -10.38 -11.89 7.44
C ARG A 301 -10.70 -12.37 6.01
N GLY A 302 -9.98 -11.91 4.98
CA GLY A 302 -10.21 -12.41 3.63
C GLY A 302 -9.21 -11.98 2.55
N SER A 303 -9.62 -12.24 1.30
CA SER A 303 -8.91 -12.14 0.02
C SER A 303 -8.12 -10.87 -0.22
N LEU A 304 -6.94 -10.99 -0.86
CA LEU A 304 -6.25 -9.84 -1.44
C LEU A 304 -6.92 -9.51 -2.78
N TYR A 305 -7.41 -8.29 -2.97
CA TYR A 305 -7.99 -7.86 -4.24
C TYR A 305 -7.01 -6.93 -4.95
N LEU A 306 -6.56 -7.25 -6.15
CA LEU A 306 -5.74 -6.36 -6.98
C LEU A 306 -6.60 -5.65 -8.03
N PHE A 307 -6.44 -4.34 -8.17
CA PHE A 307 -7.23 -3.49 -9.07
C PHE A 307 -6.34 -2.84 -10.13
N SER A 308 -6.74 -2.96 -11.39
CA SER A 308 -6.15 -2.26 -12.53
C SER A 308 -7.25 -1.53 -13.29
N GLY A 309 -7.41 -0.22 -13.04
CA GLY A 309 -8.44 0.60 -13.69
C GLY A 309 -9.85 0.26 -13.21
N GLU A 310 -10.70 -0.26 -14.09
CA GLU A 310 -12.06 -0.74 -13.75
C GLU A 310 -12.12 -2.28 -13.60
N SER A 311 -11.02 -2.97 -13.86
CA SER A 311 -10.90 -4.42 -13.71
C SER A 311 -10.27 -4.78 -12.36
N PHE A 312 -10.72 -5.87 -11.75
CA PHE A 312 -10.13 -6.40 -10.53
C PHE A 312 -9.81 -7.89 -10.68
N GLN A 313 -8.77 -8.32 -9.99
CA GLN A 313 -8.44 -9.72 -9.74
C GLN A 313 -8.63 -9.98 -8.26
N VAL A 314 -9.38 -11.03 -7.94
CA VAL A 314 -9.54 -11.50 -6.56
C VAL A 314 -8.56 -12.63 -6.34
N PHE A 315 -7.65 -12.46 -5.40
CA PHE A 315 -6.92 -13.58 -4.83
C PHE A 315 -7.76 -14.12 -3.68
N HIS A 316 -8.71 -14.98 -4.03
CA HIS A 316 -9.63 -15.58 -3.06
C HIS A 316 -8.88 -16.68 -2.29
N PRO A 317 -8.73 -16.59 -0.96
CA PRO A 317 -7.99 -17.56 -0.17
C PRO A 317 -8.65 -18.92 -0.39
N GLU A 318 -9.94 -19.05 -0.07
CA GLU A 318 -10.63 -20.34 -0.04
C GLU A 318 -10.91 -21.02 -1.39
N LYS A 319 -10.76 -20.33 -2.54
CA LYS A 319 -11.07 -20.90 -3.86
C LYS A 319 -9.88 -20.91 -4.84
N GLY A 320 -8.72 -20.46 -4.39
CA GLY A 320 -7.52 -20.48 -5.21
C GLY A 320 -6.29 -20.15 -4.38
N TRP A 321 -5.80 -21.13 -3.62
CA TRP A 321 -4.42 -21.28 -3.11
C TRP A 321 -4.25 -21.33 -1.57
N TYR A 322 -5.32 -21.27 -0.75
CA TYR A 322 -5.19 -21.42 0.73
C TYR A 322 -4.69 -22.78 1.21
N ASN A 323 -5.12 -23.85 0.54
CA ASN A 323 -4.95 -25.21 1.06
C ASN A 323 -3.53 -25.77 0.82
N GLU A 324 -2.74 -25.12 -0.03
CA GLU A 324 -1.41 -25.62 -0.43
C GLU A 324 -0.26 -24.92 0.33
N LEU A 325 -0.53 -23.84 1.06
CA LEU A 325 0.46 -23.07 1.84
C LEU A 325 0.73 -23.64 3.26
N GLY A 326 0.10 -24.76 3.63
CA GLY A 326 0.35 -25.44 4.90
C GLY A 326 0.09 -24.57 6.16
N PRO A 327 0.66 -24.90 7.34
CA PRO A 327 0.40 -24.20 8.60
C PRO A 327 0.84 -22.72 8.65
N ALA A 328 1.59 -22.24 7.64
CA ALA A 328 1.93 -20.83 7.46
C ALA A 328 0.72 -19.92 7.14
N ASN A 329 -0.46 -20.50 6.99
CA ASN A 329 -1.72 -19.89 6.60
C ASN A 329 -2.35 -18.94 7.65
N LYS A 330 -2.12 -19.15 8.95
CA LYS A 330 -2.92 -18.48 10.02
C LYS A 330 -2.77 -16.95 10.12
N TYR A 331 -1.71 -16.37 9.54
CA TYR A 331 -1.31 -15.00 9.86
C TYR A 331 -1.53 -13.98 8.74
N LEU A 332 -1.78 -14.42 7.50
CA LEU A 332 -2.04 -13.53 6.35
C LEU A 332 -3.34 -12.71 6.52
N ALA A 333 -4.29 -13.21 7.30
CA ALA A 333 -5.53 -12.49 7.64
C ALA A 333 -5.29 -11.22 8.50
N MET A 334 -4.09 -11.07 9.08
CA MET A 334 -3.67 -9.95 9.94
C MET A 334 -2.51 -9.18 9.27
N THR A 335 -2.72 -8.86 7.99
CA THR A 335 -1.77 -8.10 7.15
C THR A 335 -1.81 -6.62 7.50
N ASN A 336 -0.64 -6.07 7.83
CA ASN A 336 -0.41 -4.66 8.08
C ASN A 336 0.03 -3.92 6.82
N THR A 337 0.89 -4.54 6.00
CA THR A 337 1.52 -3.90 4.84
C THR A 337 1.77 -4.88 3.71
N VAL A 338 1.72 -4.38 2.47
CA VAL A 338 2.11 -5.12 1.27
C VAL A 338 3.03 -4.23 0.45
N PHE A 339 4.17 -4.79 0.05
CA PHE A 339 5.19 -4.14 -0.74
C PHE A 339 5.55 -5.02 -1.94
N PHE A 340 5.74 -4.42 -3.11
CA PHE A 340 6.24 -5.12 -4.29
C PHE A 340 7.67 -4.66 -4.55
N ASP A 341 8.59 -5.63 -4.63
CA ASP A 341 9.97 -5.32 -4.97
C ASP A 341 10.14 -5.01 -6.46
N ARG A 342 11.34 -4.60 -6.86
CA ARG A 342 11.67 -4.27 -8.25
C ARG A 342 11.56 -5.47 -9.21
N ARG A 343 11.49 -6.70 -8.70
CA ARG A 343 11.27 -7.92 -9.49
C ARG A 343 9.79 -8.25 -9.63
N GLY A 344 8.90 -7.49 -8.96
CA GLY A 344 7.47 -7.73 -8.93
C GLY A 344 7.06 -8.82 -7.94
N GLN A 345 7.96 -9.23 -7.05
CA GLN A 345 7.65 -10.19 -5.98
C GLN A 345 6.97 -9.45 -4.81
N ALA A 346 6.01 -10.12 -4.17
CA ALA A 346 5.23 -9.52 -3.10
C ALA A 346 5.83 -9.84 -1.73
N TRP A 347 5.90 -8.82 -0.89
CA TRP A 347 6.31 -8.88 0.51
C TRP A 347 5.12 -8.44 1.36
N ILE A 348 4.64 -9.34 2.22
CA ILE A 348 3.45 -9.11 3.06
C ILE A 348 3.87 -9.12 4.52
N GLY A 349 3.82 -7.95 5.15
CA GLY A 349 4.06 -7.78 6.58
C GLY A 349 2.77 -7.98 7.37
N THR A 350 2.85 -8.77 8.45
CA THR A 350 1.72 -9.15 9.29
C THR A 350 2.04 -8.90 10.77
N GLU A 351 1.07 -9.11 11.65
CA GLU A 351 1.29 -9.12 13.11
C GLU A 351 2.19 -10.27 13.62
N PHE A 352 2.60 -11.20 12.74
CA PHE A 352 3.32 -12.41 13.11
C PHE A 352 4.65 -12.63 12.37
N GLY A 353 4.90 -11.86 11.31
CA GLY A 353 6.14 -11.89 10.55
C GLY A 353 5.93 -11.36 9.15
N VAL A 354 6.86 -11.69 8.26
CA VAL A 354 6.82 -11.31 6.86
C VAL A 354 6.73 -12.53 5.96
N TYR A 355 5.89 -12.44 4.93
CA TYR A 355 5.83 -13.40 3.84
C TYR A 355 6.49 -12.81 2.61
N HIS A 356 7.27 -13.63 1.93
CA HIS A 356 7.78 -13.37 0.60
C HIS A 356 7.10 -14.33 -0.38
N ILE A 357 6.45 -13.77 -1.40
CA ILE A 357 5.62 -14.51 -2.36
C ILE A 357 6.15 -14.21 -3.76
N GLU A 358 6.65 -15.25 -4.42
CA GLU A 358 7.06 -15.17 -5.82
C GLU A 358 5.84 -15.18 -6.74
N ILE A 359 5.55 -14.05 -7.36
CA ILE A 359 4.47 -13.94 -8.35
C ILE A 359 5.04 -14.33 -9.71
N VAL A 360 4.80 -15.57 -10.13
CA VAL A 360 5.12 -16.02 -11.49
C VAL A 360 4.02 -15.51 -12.43
N PRO A 361 4.33 -14.68 -13.44
CA PRO A 361 3.31 -14.18 -14.37
C PRO A 361 2.73 -15.35 -15.18
N ARG A 362 1.45 -15.67 -14.95
CA ARG A 362 0.69 -16.53 -15.87
C ARG A 362 0.46 -15.75 -17.17
N PRO A 363 0.57 -16.36 -18.36
CA PRO A 363 -0.05 -15.79 -19.55
C PRO A 363 -1.55 -15.65 -19.28
N PHE A 364 -2.04 -14.41 -19.33
CA PHE A 364 -3.40 -13.99 -19.03
C PHE A 364 -4.43 -14.98 -19.58
N ARG A 365 -5.18 -15.66 -18.70
CA ARG A 365 -6.45 -16.28 -19.06
C ARG A 365 -7.55 -15.49 -18.36
N GLN A 366 -8.41 -14.87 -19.16
CA GLN A 366 -9.66 -14.28 -18.69
C GLN A 366 -10.46 -15.40 -18.03
N ILE A 367 -10.49 -15.45 -16.70
CA ILE A 367 -11.41 -16.33 -15.98
C ILE A 367 -12.75 -15.61 -15.98
N LEU A 368 -13.49 -15.74 -17.08
CA LEU A 368 -14.94 -15.57 -17.05
C LEU A 368 -15.46 -16.72 -16.19
N HIS A 369 -15.84 -16.41 -14.96
CA HIS A 369 -16.60 -17.37 -14.18
C HIS A 369 -18.03 -17.29 -14.70
N ASP A 370 -18.45 -18.30 -15.46
CA ASP A 370 -19.88 -18.52 -15.71
C ASP A 370 -20.54 -18.80 -14.36
N GLU A 371 -21.46 -17.92 -13.98
CA GLU A 371 -22.40 -18.14 -12.88
C GLU A 371 -23.35 -19.27 -13.29
N LYS A 372 -23.40 -20.34 -12.49
CA LYS A 372 -24.54 -21.27 -12.44
C LYS A 372 -24.99 -21.44 -11.01
#